data_AF-A0A925VTE8-F1
#
_entry.id   AF-A0A925VTE8-F1
#
_cell.length_a   1.000
_cell.length_b   1.000
_cell.length_c   1.000
_cell.angle_alpha   90.00
_cell.angle_beta   90.00
_cell.angle_gamma   90.00
#
_symmetry.space_group_name_H-M   'P 1'
#
loop_
_entity.id
_entity.type
_entity.pdbx_description
1 polymer ?
#
loop_
_entity_poly.entity_id
_entity_poly.type
_entity_poly.pdbx_seq_one_letter_code
_entity_poly.pdbx_strand_id
1 'polypeptide(L)' 'MKTSLLNRSLIAFILLLTGLQLSASILGQGSLTGSLRDGDTNEPIPHSGVVLLRAADRRLAAAGTTDAR' A
#
# COMPACT_ATOMS: atom_id res chain seq x y z
N MET A 1 -6.22 29.16 -38.05
CA MET A 1 -5.64 27.85 -37.62
C MET A 1 -4.52 28.02 -36.58
N LYS A 2 -4.77 28.68 -35.43
CA LYS A 2 -3.74 28.92 -34.39
C LYS A 2 -3.98 28.14 -33.08
N THR A 3 -5.20 27.66 -32.85
CA THR A 3 -5.59 26.89 -31.67
C THR A 3 -5.09 25.44 -31.69
N SER A 4 -4.71 24.92 -32.86
CA SER A 4 -4.28 23.52 -33.02
C SER A 4 -2.98 23.19 -32.28
N LEU A 5 -2.03 24.12 -32.22
CA LEU A 5 -0.75 23.92 -31.54
C LEU A 5 -0.90 23.94 -30.00
N LEU A 6 -1.71 24.88 -29.50
CA LEU A 6 -2.06 24.97 -28.08
C LEU A 6 -2.81 23.72 -27.60
N ASN A 7 -3.80 23.28 -28.38
CA ASN A 7 -4.57 22.07 -28.04
C ASN A 7 -3.70 20.81 -28.06
N ARG A 8 -2.76 20.70 -29.02
CA ARG A 8 -1.80 19.57 -29.07
C ARG A 8 -0.87 19.55 -27.87
N SER A 9 -0.32 20.70 -27.48
CA SER A 9 0.55 20.80 -26.31
C SER A 9 -0.19 20.47 -25.02
N LEU A 10 -1.44 20.91 -24.89
CA LEU A 10 -2.25 20.63 -23.71
C LEU A 10 -2.57 19.13 -23.60
N ILE A 11 -2.92 18.47 -24.70
CA ILE A 11 -3.16 17.02 -24.73
C ILE A 11 -1.90 16.25 -24.36
N ALA A 12 -0.73 16.63 -24.91
CA ALA A 12 0.55 16.00 -24.58
C ALA A 12 0.89 16.14 -23.09
N PHE A 13 0.63 17.32 -22.52
CA PHE A 13 0.85 17.57 -21.09
C PHE A 13 -0.10 16.74 -20.22
N ILE A 14 -1.39 16.68 -20.55
CA ILE A 14 -2.37 15.84 -19.85
C ILE A 14 -1.94 14.37 -19.92
N LEU A 15 -1.53 13.88 -21.09
CA LEU A 15 -1.06 12.50 -21.26
C LEU A 15 0.18 12.22 -20.39
N LEU A 16 1.14 13.14 -20.34
CA LEU A 16 2.32 13.02 -19.48
C LEU A 16 1.95 12.95 -17.99
N LEU A 17 1.03 13.81 -17.53
CA LEU A 17 0.54 13.81 -16.15
C LEU A 17 -0.21 12.52 -15.81
N THR A 18 -1.07 12.04 -16.70
CA THR A 18 -1.81 10.78 -16.48
C THR A 18 -0.88 9.57 -16.43
N GLY A 19 0.16 9.52 -17.26
CA GLY A 19 1.19 8.48 -17.21
C GLY A 19 1.93 8.45 -15.87
N LEU A 20 2.27 9.62 -15.33
CA LEU A 20 2.95 9.74 -14.04
C LEU A 20 2.05 9.27 -12.87
N GLN A 21 0.74 9.55 -12.93
CA GLN A 21 -0.23 9.08 -11.94
C GLN A 21 -0.43 7.55 -11.98
N LEU A 22 -0.36 6.94 -13.16
CA LEU A 22 -0.51 5.49 -13.31
C LEU A 22 0.67 4.74 -12.69
N SER A 23 1.91 5.24 -12.84
CA SER A 23 3.09 4.66 -12.18
C SER A 23 3.05 4.73 -10.64
N ALA A 24 2.32 5.69 -10.07
CA ALA A 24 2.15 5.80 -8.62
C ALA A 24 1.11 4.80 -8.06
N SER A 25 0.26 4.23 -8.92
CA SER A 25 -0.86 3.38 -8.51
C SER A 25 -0.51 1.90 -8.43
N ILE A 26 0.69 1.50 -8.87
CA ILE A 26 1.22 0.14 -8.70
C ILE A 26 1.87 0.04 -7.31
N LEU A 27 1.15 0.42 -6.27
CA LEU A 27 1.49 0.08 -4.90
C LEU A 27 1.09 -1.40 -4.73
N GLY A 28 2.09 -2.27 -4.73
CA GLY A 28 1.90 -3.72 -4.71
C GLY A 28 0.90 -4.16 -3.65
N GLN A 29 -0.17 -4.82 -4.09
CA GLN A 29 -1.02 -5.60 -3.21
C GLN A 29 -0.23 -6.84 -2.78
N GLY A 30 0.31 -6.81 -1.56
CA GLY A 30 0.96 -7.94 -0.92
C GLY A 30 0.14 -8.40 0.28
N SER A 31 0.14 -9.70 0.54
CA SER A 31 -0.41 -10.27 1.77
C SER A 31 0.74 -10.66 2.70
N LEU A 32 0.61 -10.29 3.98
CA LEU A 32 1.48 -10.78 5.04
C LEU A 32 0.59 -11.49 6.06
N THR A 33 0.92 -12.76 6.33
CA THR A 33 0.23 -13.58 7.31
C THR A 33 1.24 -14.07 8.36
N GLY A 34 0.75 -14.35 9.56
CA GLY A 34 1.55 -14.85 10.67
C GLY A 34 0.64 -15.26 11.83
N SER A 35 1.21 -15.97 12.81
CA SER A 35 0.53 -16.38 14.03
C SER A 35 1.33 -15.95 15.26
N LEU A 36 0.63 -15.64 16.34
CA LEU A 36 1.21 -15.32 17.64
C LEU A 36 0.87 -16.43 18.62
N ARG A 37 1.90 -17.08 19.17
CA ARG A 37 1.77 -18.24 20.05
C ARG A 37 2.54 -18.03 21.33
N ASP A 38 2.00 -18.55 22.42
CA ASP A 38 2.66 -18.60 23.71
C ASP A 38 3.89 -19.52 23.63
N GLY A 39 5.00 -19.10 24.22
CA GLY A 39 6.27 -19.82 24.13
C GLY A 39 6.34 -21.07 25.00
N ASP A 40 5.54 -21.13 26.07
CA ASP A 40 5.54 -22.23 27.04
C ASP A 40 4.47 -23.27 26.68
N THR A 41 3.27 -22.82 26.31
CA THR A 41 2.13 -23.71 26.02
C THR A 41 1.95 -24.00 24.54
N ASN A 42 2.57 -23.19 23.67
CA ASN A 42 2.34 -23.24 22.23
C ASN A 42 0.86 -23.05 21.86
N GLU A 43 0.08 -22.35 22.68
CA GLU A 43 -1.31 -21.98 22.39
C GLU A 43 -1.38 -20.63 21.65
N PRO A 44 -2.40 -20.38 20.79
CA PRO A 44 -2.62 -19.06 20.20
C PRO A 44 -2.85 -17.98 21.25
N ILE A 45 -2.32 -16.78 21.04
CA ILE A 45 -2.59 -15.62 21.91
C ILE A 45 -3.67 -14.75 21.26
N PRO A 46 -4.94 -14.83 21.69
CA PRO A 46 -6.03 -14.10 21.06
C PRO A 46 -6.04 -12.62 21.45
N HIS A 47 -6.74 -11.80 20.65
CA HIS A 47 -7.06 -10.40 20.93
C HIS A 47 -5.83 -9.48 21.14
N SER A 48 -4.66 -9.92 20.68
CA SER A 48 -3.44 -9.12 20.74
C SER A 48 -3.39 -8.14 19.59
N GLY A 49 -3.04 -6.88 19.87
CA GLY A 49 -2.85 -5.86 18.85
C GLY A 49 -1.56 -6.10 18.06
N VAL A 50 -1.67 -6.11 16.74
CA VAL A 50 -0.54 -6.28 15.82
C VAL A 50 -0.47 -5.08 14.89
N VAL A 51 0.73 -4.52 14.72
CA VAL A 51 1.00 -3.42 13.80
C VAL A 51 2.06 -3.82 12.80
N LEU A 52 1.79 -3.55 11.52
CA LEU A 52 2.75 -3.69 10.45
C LEU A 52 3.32 -2.32 10.10
N LEU A 53 4.64 -2.21 10.20
CA LEU A 53 5.37 -0.99 9.86
C LEU A 53 6.22 -1.24 8.61
N ARG A 54 6.30 -0.24 7.75
CA ARG A 54 7.19 -0.29 6.59
C ARG A 54 8.64 -0.19 7.08
N ALA A 55 9.50 -1.11 6.64
CA ALA A 55 10.88 -1.18 7.12
C ALA A 55 11.70 0.10 6.83
N ALA A 56 11.43 0.77 5.71
CA ALA A 56 12.19 1.94 5.26
C ALA A 56 12.00 3.19 6.13
N ASP A 57 10.78 3.45 6.59
CA ASP A 57 10.40 4.72 7.24
C ASP A 57 9.60 4.54 8.54
N ARG A 58 9.39 3.28 8.96
CA ARG A 58 8.58 2.89 10.14
C ARG A 58 7.14 3.41 10.10
N ARG A 59 6.64 3.85 8.94
CA ARG A 59 5.25 4.30 8.83
C ARG A 59 4.31 3.11 8.96
N LEU A 60 3.18 3.34 9.60
CA LEU A 60 2.11 2.35 9.71
C LEU A 60 1.63 1.95 8.31
N ALA A 61 1.70 0.65 8.03
CA ALA A 61 1.20 0.06 6.79
C ALA A 61 -0.16 -0.63 7.03
N ALA A 62 -0.31 -1.35 8.14
CA ALA A 62 -1.56 -2.00 8.54
C ALA A 62 -1.60 -2.23 10.06
N ALA A 63 -2.79 -2.46 10.61
CA ALA A 63 -3.00 -2.88 11.98
C ALA A 63 -4.16 -3.89 12.04
N GLY A 64 -4.14 -4.76 13.06
CA GLY A 64 -5.17 -5.76 13.26
C GLY A 64 -5.08 -6.38 14.65
N THR A 65 -5.92 -7.39 14.89
CA THR A 65 -5.93 -8.18 16.12
C THR A 65 -5.85 -9.66 15.80
N THR A 66 -5.16 -10.42 16.64
CA THR A 66 -5.16 -11.89 16.54
C THR A 66 -6.52 -12.47 16.93
N ASP A 67 -6.87 -13.61 16.34
CA ASP A 67 -8.01 -14.42 16.75
C ASP A 67 -7.56 -15.59 17.64
N ALA A 68 -8.48 -16.46 18.02
CA ALA A 68 -8.21 -17.62 18.87
C ALA A 68 -7.70 -18.85 18.09
N ARG A 69 -7.19 -18.68 16.86
CA ARG A 69 -6.79 -19.78 15.97
C ARG A 69 -5.28 -19.86 15.77
#